data_AF-A0AA50CIR6-F1
#
_entry.id   AF-A0AA50CIR6-F1
#
_cell.length_a   1.000
_cell.length_b   1.000
_cell.length_c   1.000
_cell.angle_alpha   90.00
_cell.angle_beta   90.00
_cell.angle_gamma   90.00
#
_symmetry.space_group_name_H-M   'P 1'
#
loop_
_entity.id
_entity.type
_entity.pdbx_description
1 polymer ?
#
loop_
_entity_poly.entity_id
_entity_poly.type
_entity_poly.pdbx_seq_one_letter_code
_entity_poly.pdbx_strand_id
1 'polypeptide(L)'
;MSQEEQEVRTGGCQCGAVRFRIKGKLGRPSICHCRMCQKQFGGFFGPLVTAEGEVEWPRNEPAYFQSSINIARGFCPQCGTPLTYKHPGGLEIAIGAFDDRSDLAPQIQVNYGSRLPWVEQIFAAPVHDDPDYYSQQEGIISFQHPDHDTENWPEHGLKL
;
A
#
# COMPACT_ATOMS: atom_id res chain seq x y z
N MET A 1 31.35 9.69 -15.37
CA MET A 1 30.51 10.03 -14.22
C MET A 1 29.06 9.91 -14.70
N SER A 2 28.55 8.69 -14.77
CA SER A 2 27.14 8.46 -15.09
C SER A 2 26.33 8.87 -13.88
N GLN A 3 25.52 9.91 -14.04
CA GLN A 3 24.44 10.19 -13.12
C GLN A 3 23.49 8.98 -13.20
N GLU A 4 23.60 8.06 -12.23
CA GLU A 4 22.53 7.09 -12.00
C GLU A 4 21.30 7.93 -11.65
N GLU A 5 20.36 7.99 -12.59
CA GLU A 5 19.02 8.52 -12.35
C GLU A 5 18.48 7.78 -11.13
N GLN A 6 18.42 8.47 -9.99
CA GLN A 6 17.92 7.87 -8.76
C GLN A 6 16.49 7.42 -9.02
N GLU A 7 16.22 6.13 -8.92
CA GLU A 7 14.88 5.60 -9.11
C GLU A 7 13.94 6.28 -8.12
N VAL A 8 12.96 7.03 -8.65
CA VAL A 8 11.96 7.73 -7.86
C VAL A 8 10.69 6.90 -7.89
N ARG A 9 10.21 6.48 -6.71
CA ARG A 9 8.94 5.77 -6.57
C ARG A 9 7.90 6.66 -5.92
N THR A 10 6.69 6.66 -6.47
CA THR A 10 5.58 7.47 -5.96
C THR A 10 4.39 6.60 -5.58
N GLY A 11 3.52 7.17 -4.77
CA GLY A 11 2.31 6.52 -4.34
C GLY A 11 1.55 7.36 -3.32
N GLY A 12 0.50 6.79 -2.76
CA GLY A 12 -0.31 7.45 -1.76
C GLY A 12 -1.56 6.69 -1.38
N CYS A 13 -2.45 7.39 -0.68
CA CYS A 13 -3.72 6.85 -0.24
C CYS A 13 -4.80 6.94 -1.33
N GLN A 14 -5.90 6.19 -1.14
CA GLN A 14 -7.02 6.16 -2.08
C GLN A 14 -7.63 7.53 -2.36
N CYS A 15 -7.68 8.43 -1.37
CA CYS A 15 -8.24 9.77 -1.58
C CYS A 15 -7.21 10.81 -2.03
N GLY A 16 -5.93 10.45 -2.18
CA GLY A 16 -4.86 11.38 -2.60
C GLY A 16 -4.42 12.41 -1.54
N ALA A 17 -5.03 12.44 -0.36
CA ALA A 17 -4.68 13.40 0.70
C ALA A 17 -3.24 13.21 1.21
N VAL A 18 -2.77 11.96 1.24
CA VAL A 18 -1.40 11.59 1.58
C VAL A 18 -0.75 11.00 0.34
N ARG A 19 0.38 11.58 -0.07
CA ARG A 19 1.22 11.14 -1.19
C ARG A 19 2.64 11.03 -0.69
N PHE A 20 3.41 10.07 -1.22
CA PHE A 20 4.82 9.91 -0.92
C PHE A 20 5.66 9.91 -2.19
N ARG A 21 6.93 10.27 -2.03
CA ARG A 21 8.00 10.11 -3.02
C ARG A 21 9.20 9.49 -2.32
N ILE A 22 9.73 8.41 -2.87
CA ILE A 22 10.91 7.71 -2.35
C ILE A 22 12.04 7.88 -3.35
N LYS A 23 13.15 8.46 -2.92
CA LYS A 23 14.37 8.59 -3.73
C LYS A 23 15.38 7.54 -3.29
N GLY A 24 15.66 6.58 -4.17
CA GLY A 24 16.61 5.50 -3.91
C GLY A 24 15.97 4.13 -3.89
N LYS A 25 16.69 3.14 -3.37
CA LYS A 25 16.32 1.74 -3.47
C LYS A 25 15.17 1.36 -2.53
N LEU A 26 14.40 0.39 -2.98
CA LEU A 26 13.49 -0.38 -2.13
C LEU A 26 14.20 -1.66 -1.70
N GLY A 27 13.91 -2.08 -0.47
CA GLY A 27 14.34 -3.36 0.05
C GLY A 27 13.53 -4.52 -0.53
N ARG A 28 13.56 -5.65 0.17
CA ARG A 28 12.88 -6.87 -0.28
C ARG A 28 11.36 -6.80 -0.02
N PRO A 29 10.49 -6.91 -1.05
CA PRO A 29 9.04 -7.00 -0.85
C PRO A 29 8.65 -8.25 -0.04
N SER A 30 7.66 -8.12 0.83
CA SER A 30 7.23 -9.17 1.74
C SER A 30 5.72 -9.19 1.96
N ILE A 31 5.21 -10.32 2.44
CA ILE A 31 3.89 -10.40 3.07
C ILE A 31 4.02 -10.89 4.51
N CYS A 32 3.33 -10.23 5.43
CA CYS A 32 3.31 -10.61 6.84
C CYS A 32 1.94 -11.13 7.24
N HIS A 33 1.91 -12.33 7.83
CA HIS A 33 0.69 -13.06 8.17
C HIS A 33 0.20 -12.84 9.60
N CYS A 34 0.89 -12.04 10.40
CA CYS A 34 0.49 -11.86 11.81
C CYS A 34 -0.87 -11.15 11.92
N ARG A 35 -1.57 -11.39 13.03
CA ARG A 35 -2.91 -10.82 13.26
C ARG A 35 -2.93 -9.29 13.20
N MET A 36 -1.84 -8.63 13.59
CA MET A 36 -1.75 -7.17 13.55
C MET A 36 -1.64 -6.64 12.11
N CYS A 37 -0.91 -7.33 11.23
CA CYS A 37 -0.84 -6.96 9.81
C CYS A 37 -2.17 -7.23 9.11
N GLN A 38 -2.83 -8.35 9.41
CA GLN A 38 -4.20 -8.61 8.95
C GLN A 38 -5.15 -7.48 9.35
N LYS A 39 -5.07 -6.99 10.61
CA LYS A 39 -5.91 -5.87 11.08
C LYS A 39 -5.55 -4.54 10.44
N GLN A 40 -4.27 -4.23 10.24
CA GLN A 40 -3.85 -2.98 9.60
C GLN A 40 -4.40 -2.86 8.19
N PHE A 41 -4.32 -3.95 7.43
CA PHE A 41 -4.70 -3.96 6.01
C PHE A 41 -6.16 -4.35 5.78
N GLY A 42 -6.88 -4.81 6.81
CA GLY A 42 -8.21 -5.41 6.64
C GLY A 42 -8.20 -6.66 5.74
N GLY A 43 -7.03 -7.22 5.45
CA GLY A 43 -6.83 -8.30 4.49
C GLY A 43 -6.26 -9.58 5.11
N PHE A 44 -5.90 -10.53 4.25
CA PHE A 44 -5.41 -11.85 4.66
C PHE A 44 -3.94 -11.83 5.13
N PHE A 45 -3.19 -10.83 4.67
CA PHE A 45 -1.80 -10.53 5.03
C PHE A 45 -1.53 -9.04 4.82
N GLY A 46 -0.41 -8.55 5.35
CA GLY A 46 0.07 -7.18 5.09
C GLY A 46 1.23 -7.17 4.10
N PRO A 47 1.05 -6.65 2.87
CA PRO A 47 2.11 -6.53 1.88
C PRO A 47 2.94 -5.27 2.12
N LEU A 48 4.25 -5.44 2.35
CA LEU A 48 5.17 -4.40 2.79
C LEU A 48 6.50 -4.48 2.05
N VAL A 49 7.11 -3.33 1.76
CA VAL A 49 8.48 -3.24 1.25
C VAL A 49 9.24 -2.13 1.97
N THR A 50 10.50 -2.39 2.33
CA THR A 50 11.33 -1.43 3.05
C THR A 50 11.67 -0.25 2.14
N ALA A 51 11.51 0.97 2.63
CA ALA A 51 12.08 2.16 2.00
C ALA A 51 13.51 2.36 2.54
N GLU A 52 14.52 2.04 1.73
CA GLU A 52 15.93 2.27 2.08
C GLU A 52 16.38 3.70 1.72
N GLY A 53 15.67 4.33 0.78
CA GLY A 53 15.88 5.70 0.34
C GLY A 53 15.22 6.77 1.23
N GLU A 54 15.37 8.02 0.81
CA GLU A 54 14.70 9.17 1.45
C GLU A 54 13.21 9.16 1.09
N VAL A 55 12.34 9.24 2.10
CA VAL A 55 10.88 9.33 1.92
C VAL A 55 10.42 10.77 2.17
N GLU A 56 9.87 11.38 1.13
CA GLU A 56 9.23 12.69 1.17
C GLU A 56 7.70 12.53 1.17
N TRP A 57 7.00 13.43 1.86
CA TRP A 57 5.54 13.54 1.84
C TRP A 57 5.15 14.85 1.15
N PRO A 58 5.01 14.88 -0.19
CA PRO A 58 4.70 16.11 -0.93
C PRO A 58 3.32 16.73 -0.63
N ARG A 59 2.45 16.04 0.13
CA ARG A 59 1.16 16.54 0.61
C ARG A 59 1.08 16.41 2.14
N ASN A 60 0.05 15.75 2.66
CA ASN A 60 -0.05 15.48 4.09
C ASN A 60 0.80 14.27 4.50
N GLU A 61 1.22 14.24 5.77
CA GLU A 61 1.84 13.06 6.38
C GLU A 61 0.80 12.02 6.85
N PRO A 62 1.17 10.74 6.99
CA PRO A 62 0.33 9.73 7.61
C PRO A 62 0.06 10.05 9.09
N ALA A 63 -1.15 9.73 9.56
CA ALA A 63 -1.41 9.59 10.99
C ALA A 63 -0.91 8.21 11.47
N TYR A 64 -0.52 8.11 12.73
CA TYR A 64 0.08 6.88 13.27
C TYR A 64 -0.70 6.29 14.44
N PHE A 65 -0.85 4.97 14.43
CA PHE A 65 -1.32 4.18 15.56
C PHE A 65 -0.19 3.31 16.12
N GLN A 66 0.15 3.51 17.40
CA GLN A 66 1.16 2.71 18.10
C GLN A 66 0.59 1.32 18.42
N SER A 67 0.88 0.36 17.55
CA SER A 67 0.31 -0.99 17.63
C SER A 67 1.06 -1.92 18.59
N SER A 68 2.32 -1.62 18.93
CA SER A 68 3.09 -2.28 19.99
C SER A 68 4.17 -1.34 20.51
N ILE A 69 4.98 -1.76 21.49
CA ILE A 69 6.05 -0.93 22.07
C ILE A 69 7.01 -0.33 21.03
N ASN A 70 7.30 -1.06 19.95
CA ASN A 70 8.29 -0.66 18.95
C ASN A 70 7.68 -0.33 17.57
N ILE A 71 6.37 -0.52 17.38
CA ILE A 71 5.74 -0.49 16.06
C ILE A 71 4.64 0.57 15.99
N ALA A 72 4.83 1.56 15.12
CA ALA A 72 3.80 2.52 14.71
C ALA A 72 3.32 2.20 13.30
N ARG A 73 2.00 2.21 13.08
CA ARG A 73 1.38 1.92 11.77
C ARG A 73 0.76 3.19 11.22
N GLY A 74 1.26 3.64 10.07
CA GLY A 74 0.79 4.85 9.40
C GLY A 74 -0.39 4.58 8.50
N PHE A 75 -1.36 5.48 8.49
CA PHE A 75 -2.55 5.44 7.66
C PHE A 75 -2.97 6.85 7.25
N CYS A 76 -3.76 6.96 6.19
CA CYS A 76 -4.36 8.23 5.82
C CYS A 76 -5.49 8.58 6.81
N PRO A 77 -5.45 9.73 7.49
CA PRO A 77 -6.52 10.12 8.42
C PRO A 77 -7.85 10.44 7.73
N GLN A 78 -7.86 10.63 6.40
CA GLN A 78 -9.06 10.97 5.63
C GLN A 78 -9.81 9.74 5.10
N CYS A 79 -9.10 8.74 4.56
CA CYS A 79 -9.73 7.55 3.95
C CYS A 79 -9.34 6.23 4.62
N GLY A 80 -8.45 6.24 5.62
CA GLY A 80 -8.03 5.03 6.35
C GLY A 80 -7.05 4.13 5.60
N THR A 81 -6.63 4.46 4.36
CA THR A 81 -5.66 3.65 3.62
C THR A 81 -4.40 3.41 4.45
N PRO A 82 -3.98 2.15 4.68
CA PRO A 82 -2.72 1.85 5.36
C PRO A 82 -1.55 2.22 4.44
N LEU A 83 -0.55 2.91 5.00
CA LEU A 83 0.57 3.45 4.23
C LEU A 83 1.91 2.94 4.72
N THR A 84 2.13 2.92 6.04
CA THR A 84 3.46 2.64 6.58
C THR A 84 3.44 1.69 7.76
N TYR A 85 4.57 1.02 7.96
CA TYR A 85 4.90 0.28 9.16
C TYR A 85 6.28 0.74 9.62
N LYS A 86 6.33 1.47 10.74
CA LYS A 86 7.57 2.02 11.30
C LYS A 86 8.04 1.15 12.45
N HIS A 87 9.30 0.76 12.41
CA HIS A 87 9.97 -0.05 13.42
C HIS A 87 11.37 0.52 13.71
N PRO A 88 12.10 0.06 14.74
CA PRO A 88 13.40 0.62 15.10
C PRO A 88 14.46 0.50 14.00
N GLY A 89 14.27 -0.43 13.05
CA GLY A 89 15.20 -0.68 11.96
C GLY A 89 14.86 0.06 10.66
N GLY A 90 13.73 0.77 10.57
CA GLY A 90 13.36 1.45 9.33
C GLY A 90 11.86 1.72 9.14
N LEU A 91 11.53 2.09 7.92
CA LEU A 91 10.18 2.36 7.44
C LEU A 91 9.83 1.38 6.32
N GLU A 92 8.75 0.65 6.51
CA GLU A 92 8.13 -0.18 5.48
C GLU A 92 6.95 0.59 4.88
N ILE A 93 6.77 0.47 3.57
CA ILE A 93 5.66 1.06 2.81
C ILE A 93 4.72 -0.05 2.35
N ALA A 94 3.42 0.20 2.43
CA ALA A 94 2.40 -0.67 1.90
C ALA A 94 2.55 -0.80 0.37
N ILE A 95 2.78 -2.02 -0.13
CA ILE A 95 2.99 -2.26 -1.57
C ILE A 95 1.79 -1.78 -2.40
N GLY A 96 0.57 -1.98 -1.88
CA GLY A 96 -0.66 -1.54 -2.55
C GLY A 96 -0.86 -0.03 -2.61
N ALA A 97 -0.02 0.76 -1.94
CA ALA A 97 -0.07 2.22 -1.96
C ALA A 97 0.89 2.84 -2.99
N PHE A 98 1.69 2.05 -3.71
CA PHE A 98 2.53 2.53 -4.81
C PHE A 98 1.69 2.72 -6.08
N ASP A 99 2.00 3.77 -6.84
CA ASP A 99 1.41 4.02 -8.14
C ASP A 99 1.74 2.87 -9.11
N ASP A 100 3.02 2.58 -9.30
CA ASP A 100 3.49 1.35 -9.96
C ASP A 100 4.09 0.38 -8.94
N ARG A 101 3.53 -0.83 -8.95
CA ARG A 101 3.81 -1.94 -8.05
C ARG A 101 4.03 -3.26 -8.80
N SER A 102 4.12 -3.21 -10.12
CA SER A 102 4.21 -4.38 -10.99
C SER A 102 5.47 -5.23 -10.74
N ASP A 103 6.52 -4.61 -10.23
CA ASP A 103 7.81 -5.21 -9.86
C ASP A 103 7.94 -5.59 -8.37
N LEU A 104 6.92 -5.29 -7.54
CA LEU A 104 6.95 -5.50 -6.09
C LEU A 104 6.36 -6.85 -5.65
N ALA A 105 6.55 -7.89 -6.47
CA ALA A 105 6.14 -9.24 -6.12
C ALA A 105 6.79 -9.67 -4.78
N PRO A 106 6.02 -10.11 -3.76
CA PRO A 106 6.56 -10.53 -2.47
C PRO A 106 7.59 -11.66 -2.61
N GLN A 107 8.78 -11.45 -2.06
CA GLN A 107 9.90 -12.40 -2.12
C GLN A 107 10.07 -13.20 -0.82
N ILE A 108 9.38 -12.80 0.26
CA ILE A 108 9.42 -13.50 1.54
C ILE A 108 8.08 -13.44 2.27
N GLN A 109 7.76 -14.51 3.00
CA GLN A 109 6.61 -14.58 3.89
C GLN A 109 7.05 -14.54 5.35
N VAL A 110 6.52 -13.60 6.11
CA VAL A 110 6.88 -13.35 7.51
C VAL A 110 5.73 -13.79 8.43
N ASN A 111 6.06 -14.34 9.60
CA ASN A 111 5.08 -14.89 10.55
C ASN A 111 4.17 -15.96 9.93
N TYR A 112 4.70 -16.77 9.03
CA TYR A 112 3.96 -17.73 8.21
C TYR A 112 3.02 -18.66 9.01
N GLY A 113 3.37 -19.04 10.25
CA GLY A 113 2.49 -19.83 11.11
C GLY A 113 1.14 -19.18 11.46
N SER A 114 1.00 -17.86 11.31
CA SER A 114 -0.27 -17.13 11.51
C SER A 114 -1.12 -16.97 10.25
N ARG A 115 -0.66 -17.48 9.09
CA ARG A 115 -1.42 -17.41 7.84
C ARG A 115 -2.76 -18.14 7.99
N LEU A 116 -3.75 -17.68 7.26
CA LEU A 116 -5.04 -18.36 7.17
C LEU A 116 -4.88 -19.61 6.28
N PRO A 117 -5.25 -20.82 6.73
CA PRO A 117 -4.97 -22.05 5.99
C PRO A 117 -5.49 -22.08 4.56
N TRP A 118 -6.65 -21.47 4.31
CA TRP A 118 -7.29 -21.46 3.00
C TRP A 118 -6.64 -20.52 1.98
N VAL A 119 -5.73 -19.61 2.39
CA VAL A 119 -5.05 -18.69 1.46
C VAL A 119 -4.21 -19.44 0.43
N GLU A 120 -3.73 -20.65 0.75
CA GLU A 120 -2.97 -21.48 -0.19
C GLU A 120 -3.80 -22.02 -1.35
N GLN A 121 -5.13 -22.07 -1.19
CA GLN A 121 -6.05 -22.69 -2.13
C GLN A 121 -7.04 -21.69 -2.75
N ILE A 122 -7.02 -20.43 -2.31
CA ILE A 122 -8.03 -19.44 -2.71
C ILE A 122 -8.09 -19.23 -4.22
N PHE A 123 -6.95 -19.32 -4.91
CA PHE A 123 -6.88 -19.15 -6.37
C PHE A 123 -7.43 -20.36 -7.16
N ALA A 124 -7.77 -21.47 -6.48
CA ALA A 124 -8.48 -22.59 -7.09
C ALA A 124 -10.00 -22.50 -6.91
N ALA A 125 -10.51 -21.46 -6.22
CA ALA A 125 -11.94 -21.22 -6.13
C ALA A 125 -12.51 -20.85 -7.53
N PRO A 126 -13.81 -21.13 -7.79
CA PRO A 126 -14.43 -20.72 -9.05
C PRO A 126 -14.27 -19.22 -9.31
N VAL A 127 -13.86 -18.88 -10.53
CA VAL A 127 -13.81 -17.49 -11.01
C VAL A 127 -15.19 -17.12 -11.55
N HIS A 128 -15.67 -15.93 -11.19
CA HIS A 128 -16.85 -15.34 -11.80
C HIS A 128 -16.39 -14.47 -12.98
N ASP A 129 -16.49 -14.97 -14.21
CA ASP A 129 -15.96 -14.33 -15.42
C ASP A 129 -17.05 -13.87 -16.41
N ASP A 130 -18.32 -13.89 -16.01
CA ASP A 130 -19.44 -13.40 -16.81
C ASP A 130 -19.30 -11.88 -17.08
N PRO A 131 -19.09 -11.47 -18.35
CA PRO A 131 -18.97 -10.06 -18.71
C PRO A 131 -20.25 -9.26 -18.46
N ASP A 132 -21.43 -9.89 -18.60
CA ASP A 132 -22.72 -9.20 -18.46
C ASP A 132 -22.97 -8.81 -17.00
N TYR A 133 -22.45 -9.60 -16.05
CA TYR A 133 -22.51 -9.28 -14.62
C TYR A 133 -21.77 -7.98 -14.27
N TYR A 134 -20.59 -7.77 -14.85
CA TYR A 134 -19.80 -6.56 -14.60
C TYR A 134 -20.37 -5.35 -15.34
N SER A 135 -20.95 -5.51 -16.53
CA SER A 135 -21.59 -4.41 -17.27
C SER A 135 -22.71 -3.72 -16.48
N GLN A 136 -23.43 -4.46 -15.63
CA GLN A 136 -24.44 -3.89 -14.72
C GLN A 136 -23.81 -3.08 -13.58
N GLN A 137 -22.54 -3.32 -13.27
CA GLN A 137 -21.73 -2.58 -12.30
C GLN A 137 -20.87 -1.47 -12.93
N GLU A 138 -20.63 -1.48 -14.25
CA GLU A 138 -19.73 -0.54 -14.98
C GLU A 138 -20.15 0.95 -14.91
N GLY A 139 -21.23 1.28 -14.21
CA GLY A 139 -21.51 2.63 -13.72
C GLY A 139 -20.62 3.11 -12.56
N ILE A 140 -19.54 2.40 -12.19
CA ILE A 140 -18.62 2.87 -11.14
C ILE A 140 -17.82 4.07 -11.64
N ILE A 141 -18.28 5.26 -11.31
CA ILE A 141 -17.47 6.48 -11.38
C ILE A 141 -16.50 6.43 -10.21
N SER A 142 -15.21 6.18 -10.50
CA SER A 142 -14.17 6.16 -9.47
C SER A 142 -13.81 7.59 -9.03
N PHE A 143 -13.85 7.83 -7.73
CA PHE A 143 -13.32 9.04 -7.09
C PHE A 143 -11.96 8.80 -6.42
N GLN A 144 -11.36 7.64 -6.68
CA GLN A 144 -10.02 7.34 -6.19
C GLN A 144 -9.02 8.26 -6.88
N HIS A 145 -8.01 8.70 -6.13
CA HIS A 145 -6.83 9.35 -6.68
C HIS A 145 -6.17 8.40 -7.68
N PRO A 146 -5.79 8.88 -8.88
CA PRO A 146 -5.16 8.03 -9.88
C PRO A 146 -3.77 7.56 -9.43
N ASP A 147 -3.30 6.46 -9.99
CA ASP A 147 -1.96 5.88 -9.75
C ASP A 147 -0.85 6.72 -10.43
N HIS A 148 -0.82 8.04 -10.18
CA HIS A 148 0.25 8.99 -10.54
C HIS A 148 0.06 10.31 -9.79
N ASP A 149 1.11 11.11 -9.64
CA ASP A 149 0.99 12.42 -9.00
C ASP A 149 0.17 13.40 -9.86
N THR A 150 -0.59 14.26 -9.20
CA THR A 150 -1.49 15.22 -9.86
C THR A 150 -1.24 16.62 -9.31
N GLU A 151 -1.11 17.62 -10.17
CA GLU A 151 -0.90 19.01 -9.74
C GLU A 151 -2.09 19.55 -8.93
N ASN A 152 -3.30 19.21 -9.36
CA ASN A 152 -4.54 19.70 -8.76
C ASN A 152 -5.39 18.50 -8.30
N TRP A 153 -5.54 18.35 -6.98
CA TRP A 153 -6.43 17.36 -6.38
C TRP A 153 -7.01 17.89 -5.07
N PRO A 154 -8.30 17.68 -4.76
CA PRO A 154 -8.87 18.16 -3.52
C PRO A 154 -8.19 17.52 -2.31
N GLU A 155 -7.84 18.33 -1.31
CA GLU A 155 -7.17 17.85 -0.08
C GLU A 155 -7.95 16.74 0.65
N HIS A 156 -9.28 16.75 0.53
CA HIS A 156 -10.17 15.82 1.21
C HIS A 156 -10.74 14.73 0.28
N GLY A 157 -10.17 14.58 -0.93
CA GLY A 157 -10.78 13.79 -2.00
C GLY A 157 -12.00 14.48 -2.61
N LEU A 158 -12.51 13.90 -3.70
CA LEU A 158 -13.76 14.36 -4.31
C LEU A 158 -14.93 13.94 -3.41
N LYS A 159 -15.64 14.92 -2.85
CA LYS A 159 -16.93 14.72 -2.18
C LYS A 159 -18.02 15.07 -3.21
N LEU A 160 -18.70 14.07 -3.75
CA LEU A 160 -19.96 14.27 -4.47
C LEU A 160 -21.14 14.12 -3.52
#